data_AF-A0A9X7TAW2-F1
#
_entry.id   AF-A0A9X7TAW2-F1
#
_cell.length_a   1.000
_cell.length_b   1.000
_cell.length_c   1.000
_cell.angle_alpha   90.00
_cell.angle_beta   90.00
_cell.angle_gamma   90.00
#
_symmetry.space_group_name_H-M   'P 1'
#
loop_
_entity.id
_entity.type
_entity.pdbx_description
1 polymer ?
#
loop_
_entity_poly.entity_id
_entity_poly.type
_entity_poly.pdbx_seq_one_letter_code
_entity_poly.pdbx_strand_id
1 'polypeptide(L)'
;MEKEELKNEVQNIMQSELYRKANKAFEEYVDKTGISPRYLNQSAPILVANDTLNDAVDDFMKQVDPVQDTLREQIQDYLNEEYPIGYLSSEIDRRQNEEEIRSEMTDELLLLLDNTLPYAAADTEALAPYWGRGIAKIHSLSEFAKYLNEDRIDSFVEKYCPDWKEVTQ
;
A
#
# COMPACT_ATOMS: atom_id res chain seq x y z
N MET A 1 -10.98 29.59 27.49
CA MET A 1 -9.95 29.19 26.53
C MET A 1 -9.93 30.22 25.42
N GLU A 2 -8.77 30.78 25.10
CA GLU A 2 -8.64 31.67 23.96
C GLU A 2 -8.83 30.88 22.66
N LYS A 3 -9.37 31.51 21.61
CA LYS A 3 -9.66 30.84 20.33
C LYS A 3 -8.43 30.14 19.73
N GLU A 4 -7.26 30.72 19.95
CA GLU A 4 -5.98 30.18 19.49
C GLU A 4 -5.54 28.95 20.31
N GLU A 5 -5.76 28.96 21.62
CA GLU A 5 -5.49 27.80 22.50
C GLU A 5 -6.37 26.60 22.10
N LEU A 6 -7.65 26.85 21.83
CA LEU A 6 -8.59 25.81 21.38
C LEU A 6 -8.18 25.23 20.02
N LYS A 7 -7.79 26.09 19.06
CA LYS A 7 -7.34 25.63 17.74
C LYS A 7 -6.11 24.73 17.86
N ASN A 8 -5.15 25.11 18.71
CA ASN A 8 -3.96 24.30 18.98
C ASN A 8 -4.30 22.96 19.64
N GLU A 9 -5.24 22.94 20.59
CA GLU A 9 -5.71 21.70 21.21
C GLU A 9 -6.38 20.77 20.18
N VAL A 10 -7.28 21.30 19.34
CA VAL A 10 -7.91 20.58 18.24
C VAL A 10 -6.87 20.01 17.29
N GLN A 11 -5.90 20.81 16.87
CA GLN A 11 -4.85 20.38 15.95
C GLN A 11 -4.05 19.20 16.51
N ASN A 12 -3.66 19.24 17.79
CA ASN A 12 -2.89 18.17 18.42
C ASN A 12 -3.69 16.86 18.53
N ILE A 13 -4.97 16.94 18.92
CA ILE A 13 -5.84 15.77 19.02
C ILE A 13 -6.08 15.20 17.62
N MET A 14 -6.46 16.06 16.67
CA MET A 14 -6.76 15.66 15.30
C MET A 14 -5.56 15.04 14.60
N GLN A 15 -4.37 15.60 14.79
CA GLN A 15 -3.13 15.01 14.28
C GLN A 15 -2.95 13.57 14.77
N SER A 16 -3.11 13.34 16.08
CA SER A 16 -2.98 12.01 16.67
C SER A 16 -4.02 11.03 16.12
N GLU A 17 -5.26 11.47 15.97
CA GLU A 17 -6.36 10.63 15.47
C GLU A 17 -6.22 10.34 13.96
N LEU A 18 -5.82 11.34 13.16
CA LEU A 18 -5.53 11.17 11.72
C LEU A 18 -4.39 10.19 11.49
N TYR A 19 -3.28 10.30 12.25
CA TYR A 19 -2.18 9.33 12.13
C TYR A 19 -2.64 7.91 12.44
N ARG A 20 -3.41 7.71 13.52
CA ARG A 20 -3.96 6.39 13.85
C ARG A 20 -4.86 5.85 12.73
N LYS A 21 -5.71 6.71 12.17
CA LYS A 21 -6.67 6.35 11.13
C LYS A 21 -5.98 6.08 9.78
N ALA A 22 -4.97 6.86 9.41
CA ALA A 22 -4.17 6.65 8.21
C ALA A 22 -3.34 5.36 8.30
N ASN A 23 -2.76 5.05 9.47
CA ASN A 23 -2.08 3.76 9.68
C ASN A 23 -3.05 2.58 9.51
N LYS A 24 -4.25 2.67 10.09
CA LYS A 24 -5.28 1.64 9.88
C LYS A 24 -5.67 1.51 8.40
N ALA A 25 -5.81 2.63 7.68
CA ALA A 25 -6.11 2.61 6.25
C ALA A 25 -4.98 1.97 5.42
N PHE A 26 -3.73 2.08 5.87
CA PHE A 26 -2.58 1.41 5.26
C PHE A 26 -2.57 -0.10 5.51
N GLU A 27 -2.88 -0.52 6.74
CA GLU A 27 -3.07 -1.94 7.07
C GLU A 27 -4.18 -2.55 6.21
N GLU A 28 -5.33 -1.87 6.09
CA GLU A 28 -6.43 -2.33 5.22
C GLU A 28 -6.05 -2.34 3.73
N TYR A 29 -5.21 -1.40 3.29
CA TYR A 29 -4.67 -1.38 1.93
C TYR A 29 -3.76 -2.60 1.67
N VAL A 30 -2.87 -2.90 2.61
CA VAL A 30 -1.99 -4.09 2.57
C VAL A 30 -2.83 -5.36 2.51
N ASP A 31 -3.82 -5.50 3.39
CA ASP A 31 -4.69 -6.68 3.41
C ASP A 31 -5.50 -6.84 2.12
N LYS A 32 -6.02 -5.73 1.57
CA LYS A 32 -6.81 -5.73 0.34
C LYS A 32 -5.95 -6.08 -0.89
N THR A 33 -4.75 -5.53 -0.98
CA THR A 33 -3.87 -5.73 -2.14
C THR A 33 -3.04 -6.99 -2.06
N GLY A 34 -2.76 -7.49 -0.85
CA GLY A 34 -1.84 -8.58 -0.59
C GLY A 34 -0.37 -8.23 -0.86
N ILE A 35 -0.06 -6.95 -1.15
CA ILE A 35 1.31 -6.50 -1.43
C ILE A 35 2.02 -6.34 -0.08
N SER A 36 3.17 -6.99 0.07
CA SER A 36 3.97 -6.89 1.29
C SER A 36 4.37 -5.43 1.55
N PRO A 37 4.28 -4.93 2.80
CA PRO A 37 4.70 -3.58 3.17
C PRO A 37 6.16 -3.25 2.83
N ARG A 38 7.01 -4.26 2.56
CA ARG A 38 8.40 -4.04 2.13
C ARG A 38 8.52 -3.34 0.78
N TYR A 39 7.53 -3.51 -0.09
CA TYR A 39 7.49 -2.89 -1.43
C TYR A 39 6.77 -1.54 -1.42
N LEU A 40 5.96 -1.27 -0.39
CA LEU A 40 5.12 -0.09 -0.35
C LEU A 40 5.84 1.09 0.29
N ASN A 41 5.39 2.30 -0.04
CA ASN A 41 5.83 3.52 0.61
C ASN A 41 5.33 3.54 2.06
N GLN A 42 6.17 3.09 3.00
CA GLN A 42 5.86 3.04 4.43
C GLN A 42 5.65 4.42 5.07
N SER A 43 6.09 5.50 4.40
CA SER A 43 5.82 6.87 4.84
C SER A 43 4.46 7.40 4.39
N ALA A 44 3.76 6.70 3.49
CA ALA A 44 2.45 7.14 2.96
C ALA A 44 1.42 7.50 4.05
N PRO A 45 1.26 6.74 5.16
CA PRO A 45 0.28 7.08 6.19
C PRO A 45 0.58 8.42 6.86
N ILE A 46 1.87 8.70 7.12
CA ILE A 46 2.33 9.94 7.74
C ILE A 46 2.11 11.11 6.78
N LEU A 47 2.45 10.93 5.50
CA LEU A 47 2.28 11.96 4.47
C LEU A 47 0.80 12.32 4.29
N VAL A 48 -0.08 11.31 4.17
CA VAL A 48 -1.53 11.51 4.02
C VAL A 48 -2.11 12.23 5.24
N ALA A 49 -1.73 11.82 6.46
CA ALA A 49 -2.21 12.49 7.68
C ALA A 49 -1.76 13.95 7.75
N ASN A 50 -0.51 14.26 7.40
CA ASN A 50 0.00 15.63 7.39
C ASN A 50 -0.68 16.51 6.36
N ASP A 51 -0.89 16.00 5.15
CA ASP A 51 -1.51 16.75 4.06
C ASP A 51 -3.01 17.00 4.33
N THR A 52 -3.65 16.13 5.11
CA THR A 52 -5.06 16.26 5.51
C THR A 52 -5.26 17.20 6.70
N LEU A 53 -4.27 17.31 7.59
CA LEU A 53 -4.44 17.90 8.92
C LEU A 53 -4.96 19.34 8.90
N ASN A 54 -4.33 20.22 8.13
CA ASN A 54 -4.66 21.65 8.16
C ASN A 54 -6.09 21.92 7.69
N ASP A 55 -6.49 21.29 6.58
CA ASP A 55 -7.83 21.42 6.03
C ASP A 55 -8.87 20.83 7.00
N ALA A 56 -8.59 19.66 7.58
CA ALA A 56 -9.47 19.03 8.55
C ALA A 56 -9.67 19.88 9.82
N VAL A 57 -8.62 20.53 10.33
CA VAL A 57 -8.71 21.43 11.50
C VAL A 57 -9.55 22.66 11.16
N ASP A 58 -9.26 23.31 10.03
CA ASP A 58 -9.97 24.52 9.63
C ASP A 58 -11.46 24.25 9.37
N ASP A 59 -11.81 23.11 8.80
CA ASP A 59 -13.19 22.74 8.54
C ASP A 59 -13.92 22.27 9.80
N PHE A 60 -13.28 21.52 10.68
CA PHE A 60 -13.83 21.18 12.00
C PHE A 60 -14.18 22.45 12.79
N MET A 61 -13.27 23.42 12.85
CA MET A 61 -13.50 24.68 13.57
C MET A 61 -14.60 25.57 12.98
N LYS A 62 -15.00 25.34 11.72
CA LYS A 62 -16.14 26.03 11.07
C LYS A 62 -17.46 25.31 11.28
N GLN A 63 -17.43 23.98 11.33
CA GLN A 63 -18.62 23.13 11.27
C GLN A 63 -19.07 22.61 12.64
N VAL A 64 -18.13 22.44 13.57
CA VAL A 64 -18.37 21.88 14.90
C VAL A 64 -18.17 22.97 15.94
N ASP A 65 -19.12 23.08 16.88
CA ASP A 65 -18.95 23.88 18.10
C ASP A 65 -18.19 23.04 19.14
N PRO A 66 -16.89 23.29 19.37
CA PRO A 66 -16.06 22.38 20.15
C PRO A 66 -16.35 22.51 21.65
N VAL A 67 -16.68 21.39 22.29
CA VAL A 67 -16.94 21.31 23.72
C VAL A 67 -15.83 20.52 24.39
N GLN A 68 -15.13 21.13 25.34
CA GLN A 68 -13.88 20.59 25.90
C GLN A 68 -14.02 19.16 26.47
N ASP A 69 -15.13 18.88 27.17
CA ASP A 69 -15.38 17.57 27.78
C ASP A 69 -15.59 16.44 26.75
N THR A 70 -16.03 16.77 25.54
CA THR A 70 -16.33 15.82 24.46
C THR A 70 -15.47 16.03 23.22
N LEU A 71 -14.43 16.89 23.31
CA LEU A 71 -13.69 17.38 22.16
C LEU A 71 -13.09 16.25 21.31
N ARG A 72 -12.53 15.25 21.99
CA ARG A 72 -11.93 14.09 21.33
C ARG A 72 -12.97 13.25 20.58
N GLU A 73 -14.14 13.04 21.17
CA GLU A 73 -15.24 12.28 20.55
C GLU A 73 -15.77 13.05 19.33
N GLN A 74 -15.98 14.36 19.47
CA GLN A 74 -16.39 15.23 18.35
C GLN A 74 -15.39 15.17 17.19
N ILE A 75 -14.08 15.21 17.47
CA ILE A 75 -13.04 15.09 16.45
C ILE A 75 -13.07 13.70 15.79
N GLN A 76 -13.24 12.63 16.57
CA GLN A 76 -13.31 11.27 16.03
C GLN A 76 -14.54 11.09 15.14
N ASP A 77 -15.70 11.58 15.54
CA ASP A 77 -16.94 11.51 14.77
C ASP A 77 -16.79 12.29 13.45
N TYR A 78 -16.28 13.52 13.52
CA TYR A 78 -15.97 14.33 12.34
C TYR A 78 -15.02 13.61 11.37
N LEU A 79 -13.90 13.07 11.88
CA LEU A 79 -12.94 12.34 11.03
C LEU A 79 -13.53 11.04 10.47
N ASN A 80 -14.47 10.40 11.16
CA ASN A 80 -15.14 9.20 10.65
C ASN A 80 -16.12 9.50 9.51
N GLU A 81 -16.79 10.65 9.56
CA GLU A 81 -17.73 11.10 8.55
C GLU A 81 -17.02 11.70 7.32
N GLU A 82 -16.12 12.67 7.53
CA GLU A 82 -15.51 13.45 6.45
C GLU A 82 -14.27 12.78 5.85
N TYR A 83 -13.54 11.99 6.63
CA TYR A 83 -12.30 11.32 6.20
C TYR A 83 -12.36 9.81 6.39
N PRO A 84 -13.35 9.10 5.82
CA PRO A 84 -13.54 7.67 6.05
C PRO A 84 -12.32 6.86 5.61
N ILE A 85 -12.17 5.65 6.15
CA ILE A 85 -11.00 4.78 5.86
C ILE A 85 -10.83 4.54 4.35
N GLY A 86 -11.93 4.39 3.60
CA GLY A 86 -11.85 4.20 2.14
C GLY A 86 -11.27 5.41 1.40
N TYR A 87 -11.53 6.63 1.87
CA TYR A 87 -10.92 7.85 1.34
C TYR A 87 -9.41 7.84 1.61
N LEU A 88 -9.02 7.64 2.87
CA LEU A 88 -7.60 7.61 3.27
C LEU A 88 -6.83 6.49 2.55
N SER A 89 -7.43 5.32 2.37
CA SER A 89 -6.85 4.20 1.62
C SER A 89 -6.61 4.58 0.15
N SER A 90 -7.50 5.37 -0.45
CA SER A 90 -7.33 5.87 -1.83
C SER A 90 -6.21 6.91 -1.92
N GLU A 91 -6.05 7.78 -0.92
CA GLU A 91 -4.92 8.71 -0.88
C GLU A 91 -3.59 7.99 -0.65
N ILE A 92 -3.59 6.92 0.16
CA ILE A 92 -2.41 6.05 0.33
C ILE A 92 -2.01 5.39 -0.99
N ASP A 93 -2.97 4.89 -1.75
CA ASP A 93 -2.74 4.27 -3.07
C ASP A 93 -2.06 5.26 -4.03
N ARG A 94 -2.53 6.52 -4.06
CA ARG A 94 -1.91 7.59 -4.87
C ARG A 94 -0.47 7.94 -4.48
N ARG A 95 -0.03 7.56 -3.28
CA ARG A 95 1.34 7.78 -2.80
C ARG A 95 2.28 6.62 -3.11
N GLN A 96 1.75 5.56 -3.73
CA GLN A 96 2.54 4.43 -4.18
C GLN A 96 3.15 4.71 -5.57
N ASN A 97 4.38 4.26 -5.77
CA ASN A 97 5.01 4.27 -7.07
C ASN A 97 4.84 2.89 -7.71
N GLU A 98 3.79 2.72 -8.52
CA GLU A 98 3.47 1.42 -9.11
C GLU A 98 4.60 0.84 -9.97
N GLU A 99 5.37 1.69 -10.65
CA GLU A 99 6.48 1.27 -11.51
C GLU A 99 7.64 0.72 -10.67
N GLU A 100 8.00 1.41 -9.59
CA GLU A 100 9.04 0.98 -8.65
C GLU A 100 8.63 -0.30 -7.92
N ILE A 101 7.40 -0.36 -7.41
CA ILE A 101 6.84 -1.58 -6.81
C ILE A 101 6.92 -2.76 -7.78
N ARG A 102 6.50 -2.55 -9.04
CA ARG A 102 6.55 -3.59 -10.06
C ARG A 102 7.98 -4.04 -10.33
N SER A 103 8.92 -3.11 -10.40
CA SER A 103 10.33 -3.41 -10.64
C SER A 103 10.88 -4.29 -9.52
N GLU A 104 10.69 -3.90 -8.26
CA GLU A 104 11.17 -4.68 -7.10
C GLU A 104 10.53 -6.07 -7.02
N MET A 105 9.22 -6.16 -7.31
CA MET A 105 8.52 -7.45 -7.36
C MET A 105 9.01 -8.33 -8.51
N THR A 106 9.42 -7.73 -9.64
CA THR A 106 10.01 -8.45 -10.78
C THR A 106 11.36 -9.03 -10.40
N ASP A 107 12.23 -8.23 -9.78
CA ASP A 107 13.55 -8.68 -9.35
C ASP A 107 13.44 -9.82 -8.32
N GLU A 108 12.51 -9.72 -7.37
CA GLU A 108 12.25 -10.80 -6.41
C GLU A 108 11.75 -12.08 -7.09
N LEU A 109 10.80 -12.00 -8.03
CA LEU A 109 10.29 -13.19 -8.71
C LEU A 109 11.37 -13.88 -9.56
N LEU A 110 12.21 -13.10 -10.24
CA LEU A 110 13.35 -13.64 -10.98
C LEU A 110 14.34 -14.33 -10.04
N LEU A 111 14.66 -13.70 -8.91
CA LEU A 111 15.51 -14.32 -7.89
C LEU A 111 14.92 -15.62 -7.36
N LEU A 112 13.61 -15.66 -7.12
CA LEU A 112 12.90 -16.85 -6.69
C LEU A 112 12.98 -17.99 -7.73
N LEU A 113 12.78 -17.67 -9.01
CA LEU A 113 12.92 -18.63 -10.11
C LEU A 113 14.35 -19.17 -10.21
N ASP A 114 15.36 -18.31 -10.07
CA ASP A 114 16.78 -18.69 -10.14
C ASP A 114 17.22 -19.58 -8.97
N ASN A 115 16.46 -19.59 -7.86
CA ASN A 115 16.77 -20.39 -6.67
C ASN A 115 15.82 -21.60 -6.48
N THR A 116 14.81 -21.78 -7.33
CA THR A 116 13.80 -22.84 -7.18
C THR A 116 13.95 -23.93 -8.24
N LEU A 117 14.13 -25.19 -7.84
CA LEU A 117 14.11 -26.33 -8.76
C LEU A 117 12.68 -26.61 -9.27
N PRO A 118 12.49 -26.99 -10.55
CA PRO A 118 13.52 -27.27 -11.56
C PRO A 118 14.04 -26.05 -12.33
N TYR A 119 13.49 -24.85 -12.08
CA TYR A 119 13.77 -23.63 -12.85
C TYR A 119 15.23 -23.18 -12.73
N ALA A 120 15.80 -23.27 -11.52
CA ALA A 120 17.20 -22.96 -11.22
C ALA A 120 18.23 -23.86 -11.96
N ALA A 121 17.82 -25.06 -12.40
CA ALA A 121 18.71 -26.01 -13.07
C ALA A 121 18.74 -25.84 -14.60
N ALA A 122 17.89 -24.98 -15.15
CA ALA A 122 17.78 -24.73 -16.57
C ALA A 122 18.73 -23.60 -17.03
N ASP A 123 18.93 -23.46 -18.35
CA ASP A 123 19.78 -22.41 -18.92
C ASP A 123 19.18 -21.02 -18.63
N THR A 124 19.70 -20.37 -17.58
CA THR A 124 19.19 -19.10 -17.05
C THR A 124 19.36 -17.95 -18.05
N GLU A 125 20.39 -17.97 -18.92
CA GLU A 125 20.58 -16.93 -19.94
C GLU A 125 19.50 -17.01 -21.03
N ALA A 126 19.10 -18.21 -21.44
CA ALA A 126 18.03 -18.42 -22.41
C ALA A 126 16.63 -18.14 -21.82
N LEU A 127 16.45 -18.44 -20.52
CA LEU A 127 15.17 -18.31 -19.83
C LEU A 127 14.89 -16.92 -19.26
N ALA A 128 15.90 -16.12 -18.93
CA ALA A 128 15.68 -14.79 -18.35
C ALA A 128 14.75 -13.90 -19.22
N PRO A 129 14.93 -13.79 -20.56
CA PRO A 129 13.98 -13.08 -21.41
C PRO A 129 12.58 -13.72 -21.44
N TYR A 130 12.48 -15.03 -21.24
CA TYR A 130 11.20 -15.75 -21.22
C TYR A 130 10.43 -15.45 -19.93
N TRP A 131 11.10 -15.48 -18.78
CA TRP A 131 10.53 -15.08 -17.49
C TRP A 131 10.03 -13.65 -17.53
N GLY A 132 10.86 -12.71 -18.02
CA GLY A 132 10.47 -11.31 -18.16
C GLY A 132 9.20 -11.12 -19.00
N ARG A 133 9.05 -11.86 -20.11
CA ARG A 133 7.81 -11.85 -20.91
C ARG A 133 6.60 -12.43 -20.18
N GLY A 134 6.79 -13.44 -19.35
CA GLY A 134 5.74 -14.00 -18.49
C GLY A 134 5.27 -12.99 -17.45
N ILE A 135 6.22 -12.36 -16.75
CA ILE A 135 5.95 -11.34 -15.73
C ILE A 135 5.19 -10.14 -16.33
N ALA A 136 5.58 -9.70 -17.53
CA ALA A 136 4.91 -8.59 -18.24
C ALA A 136 3.43 -8.84 -18.54
N LYS A 137 2.96 -10.11 -18.51
CA LYS A 137 1.53 -10.45 -18.67
C LYS A 137 0.71 -10.24 -17.39
N ILE A 138 1.34 -10.02 -16.24
CA ILE A 138 0.65 -9.81 -14.96
C ILE A 138 0.30 -8.32 -14.82
N HIS A 139 -0.94 -7.96 -15.14
CA HIS A 139 -1.34 -6.55 -15.15
C HIS A 139 -1.56 -5.95 -13.75
N SER A 140 -2.06 -6.73 -12.78
CA SER A 140 -2.35 -6.23 -11.43
C SER A 140 -1.19 -6.51 -10.47
N LEU A 141 -0.77 -5.49 -9.71
CA LEU A 141 0.20 -5.68 -8.60
C LEU A 141 -0.34 -6.63 -7.53
N SER A 142 -1.64 -6.56 -7.23
CA SER A 142 -2.28 -7.48 -6.27
C SER A 142 -2.33 -8.92 -6.76
N GLU A 143 -2.45 -9.13 -8.07
CA GLU A 143 -2.27 -10.47 -8.63
C GLU A 143 -0.81 -10.91 -8.56
N PHE A 144 0.11 -10.02 -8.93
CA PHE A 144 1.55 -10.30 -8.94
C PHE A 144 2.04 -10.72 -7.54
N ALA A 145 1.60 -10.04 -6.48
CA ALA A 145 1.99 -10.33 -5.11
C ALA A 145 1.72 -11.79 -4.68
N LYS A 146 0.75 -12.46 -5.31
CA LYS A 146 0.41 -13.87 -5.02
C LYS A 146 1.50 -14.85 -5.43
N TYR A 147 2.39 -14.46 -6.34
CA TYR A 147 3.45 -15.32 -6.87
C TYR A 147 4.80 -15.11 -6.18
N LEU A 148 4.92 -14.12 -5.28
CA LEU A 148 6.15 -13.80 -4.56
C LEU A 148 6.35 -14.64 -3.29
N ASN A 149 6.06 -15.94 -3.41
CA ASN A 149 6.33 -16.95 -2.39
C ASN A 149 6.74 -18.24 -3.10
N GLU A 150 7.72 -18.96 -2.55
CA GLU A 150 8.24 -20.23 -3.08
C GLU A 150 7.13 -21.22 -3.42
N ASP A 151 6.11 -21.34 -2.56
CA ASP A 151 4.96 -22.25 -2.76
C ASP A 151 4.05 -21.91 -3.95
N ARG A 152 4.25 -20.74 -4.58
CA ARG A 152 3.38 -20.20 -5.64
C ARG A 152 4.12 -19.93 -6.95
N ILE A 153 5.43 -20.16 -7.00
CA ILE A 153 6.23 -20.02 -8.22
C ILE A 153 5.71 -20.96 -9.31
N ASP A 154 5.38 -22.21 -8.96
CA ASP A 154 4.82 -23.17 -9.91
C ASP A 154 3.52 -22.65 -10.55
N SER A 155 2.64 -22.01 -9.77
CA SER A 155 1.41 -21.42 -10.29
C SER A 155 1.67 -20.26 -11.24
N PHE A 156 2.73 -19.47 -11.02
CA PHE A 156 3.17 -18.47 -11.98
C PHE A 156 3.62 -19.12 -13.29
N VAL A 157 4.49 -20.13 -13.20
CA VAL A 157 5.06 -20.81 -14.37
C VAL A 157 3.96 -21.49 -15.19
N GLU A 158 3.07 -22.26 -14.56
CA GLU A 158 1.95 -22.92 -15.23
C GLU A 158 1.03 -21.94 -15.96
N LYS A 159 0.79 -20.77 -15.38
CA LYS A 159 -0.16 -19.80 -15.93
C LYS A 159 0.44 -18.92 -17.03
N TYR A 160 1.67 -18.44 -16.85
CA TYR A 160 2.25 -17.39 -17.72
C TYR A 160 3.38 -17.88 -18.62
N CYS A 161 3.99 -19.01 -18.26
CA CYS A 161 5.20 -19.57 -18.85
C CYS A 161 5.14 -21.10 -19.01
N PRO A 162 4.03 -21.70 -19.50
CA PRO A 162 3.84 -23.16 -19.48
C PRO A 162 4.88 -23.90 -20.33
N ASP A 163 5.36 -23.28 -21.41
CA ASP A 163 6.25 -23.90 -22.40
C ASP A 163 7.74 -23.66 -22.09
N TRP A 164 8.08 -23.28 -20.85
CA TRP A 164 9.46 -22.94 -20.47
C TRP A 164 10.47 -24.07 -20.77
N LYS A 165 10.04 -25.33 -20.69
CA LYS A 165 10.88 -26.50 -20.99
C LYS A 165 11.25 -26.61 -22.47
N GLU A 166 10.46 -26.02 -23.38
CA GLU A 166 10.75 -26.01 -24.82
C GLU A 166 11.83 -24.98 -25.17
N VAL A 167 12.04 -23.98 -24.31
CA VAL A 167 13.09 -22.96 -24.47
C VAL A 167 14.48 -23.50 -24.11
N THR A 168 14.52 -24.54 -23.28
CA THR A 168 15.75 -25.13 -22.73
C THR A 168 16.22 -26.38 -23.49
N GLN A 169 15.54 -26.75 -24.58
CA GLN A 169 15.86 -27.90 -25.46
C GLN A 169 16.58 -27.44 -26.73
#